data_AF-F0GC40-F1
#
_entry.id   AF-F0GC40-F1
#
_cell.length_a   1.000
_cell.length_b   1.000
_cell.length_c   1.000
_cell.angle_alpha   90.00
_cell.angle_beta   90.00
_cell.angle_gamma   90.00
#
_symmetry.space_group_name_H-M   'P 1'
#
loop_
_entity.id
_entity.type
_entity.pdbx_description
1 polymer ?
#
loop_
_entity_poly.entity_id
_entity_poly.type
_entity_poly.pdbx_seq_one_letter_code
_entity_poly.pdbx_strand_id
1 'polypeptide(L)'
;EYVDGGLVSPVPASFARKMGASFVIAVDISARPDGAATNNPIEMLLQTFTIMGQTIKTYELDKYADVVIRPNLNAMGGSDFNQRNAAILAGEEAVARIMPELQRKLAAARGVAAA
;
A
#
# COMPACT_ATOMS: atom_id res chain seq x y z
N GLU A 1 -23.44 -8.46 -9.02
CA GLU A 1 -22.82 -8.64 -7.69
C GLU A 1 -21.52 -7.85 -7.63
N TYR A 2 -21.09 -7.46 -6.43
CA TYR A 2 -19.87 -6.67 -6.20
C TYR A 2 -18.94 -7.42 -5.22
N VAL A 3 -17.64 -7.27 -5.42
CA VAL A 3 -16.57 -7.86 -4.59
C VAL A 3 -15.58 -6.77 -4.16
N ASP A 4 -14.62 -7.12 -3.30
CA ASP A 4 -13.56 -6.20 -2.87
C ASP A 4 -12.76 -5.66 -4.07
N GLY A 5 -12.56 -4.33 -4.09
CA GLY A 5 -11.79 -3.62 -5.10
C GLY A 5 -10.29 -3.95 -5.09
N GLY A 6 -9.78 -4.59 -4.04
CA GLY A 6 -8.41 -5.06 -3.92
C GLY A 6 -8.00 -6.06 -5.02
N LEU A 7 -8.96 -6.67 -5.71
CA LEU A 7 -8.71 -7.53 -6.87
C LEU A 7 -8.33 -6.75 -8.14
N VAL A 8 -8.71 -5.47 -8.24
CA VAL A 8 -8.55 -4.64 -9.45
C VAL A 8 -7.70 -3.41 -9.25
N SER A 9 -7.66 -2.85 -8.03
CA SER A 9 -6.83 -1.70 -7.67
C SER A 9 -6.44 -1.82 -6.19
N PRO A 10 -5.41 -2.62 -5.86
CA PRO A 10 -5.01 -2.89 -4.47
C PRO A 10 -4.62 -1.63 -3.68
N VAL A 11 -4.03 -0.64 -4.36
CA VAL A 11 -3.73 0.67 -3.77
C VAL A 11 -4.15 1.76 -4.77
N PRO A 12 -5.35 2.35 -4.62
CA PRO A 12 -6.01 3.15 -5.65
C PRO A 12 -5.47 4.59 -5.78
N ALA A 13 -4.14 4.73 -5.94
CA ALA A 13 -3.48 6.04 -6.07
C ALA A 13 -3.99 6.84 -7.29
N SER A 14 -4.37 6.15 -8.38
CA SER A 14 -4.90 6.79 -9.58
C SER A 14 -6.26 7.47 -9.33
N PHE A 15 -7.09 6.90 -8.44
CA PHE A 15 -8.37 7.47 -8.08
C PHE A 15 -8.21 8.72 -7.22
N ALA A 16 -7.26 8.73 -6.28
CA ALA A 16 -6.93 9.93 -5.52
C ALA A 16 -6.56 11.10 -6.46
N ARG A 17 -5.77 10.84 -7.50
CA ARG A 17 -5.46 11.85 -8.55
C ARG A 17 -6.70 12.32 -9.31
N LYS A 18 -7.55 11.39 -9.75
CA LYS A 18 -8.81 11.72 -10.45
C LYS A 18 -9.76 12.57 -9.60
N MET A 19 -9.71 12.40 -8.28
CA MET A 19 -10.46 13.21 -7.32
C MET A 19 -9.86 14.60 -7.07
N GLY A 20 -8.75 14.95 -7.74
CA GLY A 20 -8.13 16.27 -7.66
C GLY A 20 -6.94 16.37 -6.70
N ALA A 21 -6.40 15.24 -6.20
CA ALA A 21 -5.22 15.29 -5.35
C ALA A 21 -3.99 15.80 -6.11
N SER A 22 -3.41 16.91 -5.65
CA SER A 22 -2.16 17.46 -6.16
C SER A 22 -0.91 16.73 -5.64
N PHE A 23 -1.04 16.04 -4.51
CA PHE A 23 0.00 15.20 -3.92
C PHE A 23 -0.64 13.94 -3.32
N VAL A 24 -0.06 12.77 -3.61
CA VAL A 24 -0.59 11.45 -3.22
C VAL A 24 0.46 10.70 -2.42
N ILE A 25 0.10 10.37 -1.18
CA ILE A 25 0.85 9.49 -0.29
C ILE A 25 0.11 8.14 -0.30
N ALA A 26 0.75 7.12 -0.85
CA ALA A 26 0.21 5.77 -0.88
C ALA A 26 0.78 4.94 0.27
N VAL A 27 -0.08 4.18 0.95
CA VAL A 27 0.32 3.21 1.98
C VAL A 27 0.00 1.82 1.47
N ASP A 28 1.05 1.02 1.27
CA ASP A 28 0.95 -0.32 0.72
C ASP A 28 1.22 -1.35 1.82
N ILE A 29 0.13 -1.97 2.28
CA ILE A 29 0.12 -3.03 3.30
C ILE A 29 -0.03 -4.44 2.69
N SER A 30 0.03 -4.59 1.37
CA SER A 30 -0.21 -5.89 0.75
C SER A 30 0.83 -6.91 1.22
N ALA A 31 0.35 -8.08 1.61
CA ALA A 31 1.23 -9.20 1.94
C ALA A 31 2.16 -9.52 0.76
N ARG A 32 3.42 -9.78 1.06
CA ARG A 32 4.33 -10.40 0.09
C ARG A 32 4.00 -11.89 0.08
N PRO A 33 3.81 -12.52 -1.08
CA PRO A 33 3.62 -13.95 -1.15
C PRO A 33 4.91 -14.60 -0.69
N ASP A 34 4.88 -15.17 0.51
CA ASP A 34 5.92 -16.08 0.97
C ASP A 34 5.78 -17.31 0.07
N GLY A 35 6.81 -17.61 -0.73
CA GLY A 35 6.80 -18.70 -1.72
C GLY A 35 6.68 -20.11 -1.13
N ALA A 36 6.20 -20.24 0.11
CA ALA A 36 5.88 -21.48 0.76
C ALA A 36 4.68 -22.15 0.08
N ALA A 37 4.78 -23.46 -0.14
CA ALA A 37 3.69 -24.25 -0.66
C ALA A 37 2.54 -24.26 0.37
N THR A 38 1.40 -23.69 0.00
CA THR A 38 0.16 -23.78 0.79
C THR A 38 -0.52 -25.10 0.46
N ASN A 39 -0.79 -25.93 1.47
CA ASN A 39 -1.49 -27.22 1.29
C ASN A 39 -3.02 -27.06 1.15
N ASN A 40 -3.52 -25.81 1.17
CA ASN A 40 -4.94 -25.47 1.13
C ASN A 40 -5.29 -24.81 -0.22
N PRO A 41 -6.19 -25.41 -1.02
CA PRO A 41 -6.61 -24.85 -2.32
C PRO A 41 -7.17 -23.42 -2.25
N ILE A 42 -7.81 -23.05 -1.14
CA ILE A 42 -8.33 -21.68 -0.93
C ILE A 42 -7.18 -20.69 -0.74
N GLU A 43 -6.16 -21.08 0.01
CA GLU A 43 -4.96 -20.24 0.23
C GLU A 43 -4.17 -20.08 -1.08
N MET A 44 -4.03 -21.14 -1.88
CA MET A 44 -3.43 -21.04 -3.22
C MET A 44 -4.17 -20.05 -4.12
N LEU A 45 -5.50 -20.07 -4.09
CA LEU A 45 -6.32 -19.14 -4.87
C LEU A 45 -6.09 -17.68 -4.42
N LEU A 46 -6.11 -17.43 -3.11
CA LEU A 46 -5.84 -16.10 -2.54
C LEU A 46 -4.40 -15.63 -2.81
N GLN A 47 -3.43 -16.54 -2.78
CA GLN A 47 -2.04 -16.26 -3.13
C GLN A 47 -1.91 -15.90 -4.61
N THR A 48 -2.65 -16.58 -5.50
CA THR A 48 -2.68 -16.26 -6.93
C THR A 48 -3.22 -14.84 -7.16
N PHE A 49 -4.30 -14.46 -6.47
CA PHE A 49 -4.81 -13.07 -6.52
C PHE A 49 -3.77 -12.06 -6.01
N THR A 50 -3.08 -12.38 -4.93
CA THR A 50 -2.00 -11.53 -4.39
C THR A 50 -0.88 -11.33 -5.41
N ILE A 51 -0.43 -12.40 -6.07
CA ILE A 51 0.62 -12.36 -7.11
C ILE A 51 0.16 -11.53 -8.31
N MET A 52 -1.03 -11.78 -8.87
CA MET A 52 -1.57 -11.01 -10.00
C MET A 52 -1.72 -9.52 -9.65
N GLY A 53 -2.16 -9.21 -8.43
CA GLY A 53 -2.30 -7.85 -7.92
C GLY A 53 -0.99 -7.09 -7.81
N GLN A 54 0.18 -7.76 -7.71
CA GLN A 54 1.46 -7.08 -7.56
C GLN A 54 1.84 -6.23 -8.78
N THR A 55 1.59 -6.73 -9.99
CA THR A 55 1.90 -5.99 -11.22
C THR A 55 1.04 -4.75 -11.35
N ILE A 56 -0.27 -4.89 -11.07
CA ILE A 56 -1.22 -3.77 -11.07
C ILE A 56 -0.80 -2.72 -10.05
N LYS A 57 -0.52 -3.17 -8.81
CA LYS A 57 -0.10 -2.30 -7.72
C LYS A 57 1.19 -1.54 -8.05
N THR A 58 2.21 -2.23 -8.55
CA THR A 58 3.51 -1.60 -8.86
C THR A 58 3.34 -0.53 -9.92
N TYR A 59 2.62 -0.84 -11.00
CA TYR A 59 2.35 0.12 -12.06
C TYR A 59 1.53 1.33 -11.58
N GLU A 60 0.51 1.10 -10.74
CA GLU A 60 -0.32 2.17 -10.20
C GLU A 60 0.46 3.08 -9.23
N LEU A 61 1.23 2.49 -8.32
CA LEU A 61 2.04 3.23 -7.35
C LEU A 61 3.13 4.06 -8.04
N ASP A 62 3.85 3.49 -9.01
CA ASP A 62 4.94 4.19 -9.71
C ASP A 62 4.43 5.39 -10.53
N LYS A 63 3.19 5.31 -11.05
CA LYS A 63 2.62 6.37 -11.89
C LYS A 63 1.88 7.46 -11.12
N TYR A 64 1.22 7.11 -10.02
CA TYR A 64 0.24 7.99 -9.40
C TYR A 64 0.58 8.40 -7.97
N ALA A 65 1.50 7.71 -7.29
CA ALA A 65 1.94 8.06 -5.94
C ALA A 65 3.25 8.86 -5.95
N ASP A 66 3.31 9.96 -5.20
CA ASP A 66 4.54 10.75 -5.03
C ASP A 66 5.44 10.15 -3.94
N VAL A 67 4.80 9.51 -2.96
CA VAL A 67 5.46 8.80 -1.86
C VAL A 67 4.71 7.50 -1.60
N VAL A 68 5.46 6.42 -1.43
CA VAL A 68 4.93 5.10 -1.07
C VAL A 68 5.52 4.66 0.27
N ILE A 69 4.64 4.45 1.25
CA ILE A 69 5.00 3.94 2.58
C ILE A 69 4.66 2.45 2.61
N ARG A 70 5.62 1.63 3.04
CA ARG A 70 5.46 0.17 3.20
C ARG A 70 5.82 -0.21 4.63
N PRO A 71 4.84 -0.31 5.55
CA PRO A 71 5.09 -0.79 6.90
C PRO A 71 5.47 -2.27 6.90
N ASN A 72 6.30 -2.69 7.86
CA ASN A 72 6.68 -4.08 8.00
C ASN A 72 5.62 -4.83 8.81
N LEU A 73 4.78 -5.61 8.12
CA LEU A 73 3.67 -6.37 8.71
C LEU A 73 3.85 -7.89 8.54
N ASN A 74 5.05 -8.37 8.20
CA ASN A 74 5.29 -9.77 7.82
C ASN A 74 4.87 -10.81 8.88
N ALA A 75 4.83 -10.43 10.16
CA ALA A 75 4.44 -11.31 11.27
C ALA A 75 2.93 -11.30 11.57
N MET A 76 2.13 -10.51 10.85
CA MET A 76 0.74 -10.23 11.16
C MET A 76 -0.18 -10.82 10.10
N GLY A 77 -1.03 -11.77 10.53
CA GLY A 77 -2.08 -12.29 9.66
C GLY A 77 -3.16 -11.23 9.42
N GLY A 78 -3.72 -11.20 8.20
CA GLY A 78 -4.78 -10.22 7.84
C GLY A 78 -6.06 -10.31 8.69
N SER A 79 -6.24 -11.42 9.43
CA SER A 79 -7.34 -11.64 10.38
C SER A 79 -6.90 -11.61 11.86
N ASP A 80 -5.63 -11.37 12.16
CA ASP A 80 -5.10 -11.38 13.52
C ASP A 80 -5.18 -9.99 14.18
N PHE A 81 -6.33 -9.70 14.76
CA PHE A 81 -6.60 -8.43 15.42
C PHE A 81 -5.87 -8.25 16.76
N ASN A 82 -5.25 -9.30 17.32
CA ASN A 82 -4.50 -9.19 18.57
C ASN A 82 -3.20 -8.39 18.38
N GLN A 83 -2.64 -8.41 17.17
CA GLN A 83 -1.39 -7.71 16.84
C GLN A 83 -1.60 -6.25 16.41
N ARG A 84 -2.79 -5.68 16.60
CA ARG A 84 -3.11 -4.30 16.17
C ARG A 84 -2.12 -3.23 16.66
N ASN A 85 -1.64 -3.34 17.89
CA ASN A 85 -0.71 -2.34 18.46
C ASN A 85 0.65 -2.41 17.75
N ALA A 86 1.11 -3.62 17.43
CA ALA A 86 2.34 -3.80 16.68
C ALA A 86 2.18 -3.29 15.24
N ALA A 87 1.00 -3.47 14.62
CA ALA A 87 0.72 -2.93 13.29
C ALA A 87 0.77 -1.39 13.27
N ILE A 88 0.21 -0.75 14.29
CA ILE A 88 0.24 0.72 14.45
C ILE A 88 1.69 1.19 14.58
N LEU A 89 2.47 0.56 15.47
CA LEU A 89 3.88 0.91 15.67
C LEU A 89 4.70 0.74 14.38
N ALA A 90 4.49 -0.35 13.63
CA ALA A 90 5.16 -0.57 12.35
C ALA A 90 4.82 0.51 11.32
N GLY A 91 3.60 1.04 11.35
CA GLY A 91 3.16 2.20 10.57
C GLY A 91 3.91 3.47 10.97
N GLU A 92 3.95 3.77 12.27
CA GLU A 92 4.67 4.94 12.82
C GLU A 92 6.16 4.89 12.47
N GLU A 93 6.81 3.75 12.65
CA GLU A 93 8.22 3.54 12.31
C GLU A 93 8.50 3.70 10.80
N ALA A 94 7.58 3.23 9.95
CA ALA A 94 7.72 3.38 8.50
C ALA A 94 7.64 4.85 8.06
N VAL A 95 6.74 5.61 8.67
CA VAL A 95 6.60 7.04 8.43
C VAL A 95 7.77 7.82 9.00
N ALA A 96 8.19 7.52 10.24
CA ALA A 96 9.31 8.17 10.91
C ALA A 96 10.61 8.07 10.08
N ARG A 97 10.87 6.91 9.47
CA ARG A 97 12.05 6.69 8.61
C ARG A 97 12.13 7.62 7.40
N ILE A 98 10.98 7.99 6.82
CA ILE A 98 10.92 8.82 5.60
C ILE A 98 10.44 10.25 5.87
N MET A 99 10.17 10.59 7.13
CA MET A 99 9.56 11.87 7.51
C MET A 99 10.28 13.09 6.92
N PRO A 100 11.62 13.18 6.94
CA PRO A 100 12.32 14.34 6.37
C PRO A 100 12.11 14.46 4.86
N GLU A 101 12.15 13.35 4.12
CA GLU A 101 11.91 13.34 2.67
C GLU A 101 10.46 13.68 2.35
N LEU A 102 9.52 13.11 3.12
CA LEU A 102 8.08 13.36 2.98
C LEU A 102 7.77 14.84 3.15
N GLN A 103 8.30 15.48 4.20
CA GLN A 103 8.13 16.92 4.44
C GLN A 103 8.70 17.75 3.29
N ARG A 104 9.90 17.40 2.79
CA ARG A 104 10.53 18.10 1.67
C ARG A 104 9.68 17.99 0.40
N LYS A 105 9.21 16.79 0.04
CA LYS A 105 8.37 16.56 -1.14
C LYS A 105 7.03 17.29 -1.03
N LEU A 106 6.41 17.25 0.14
CA LEU A 106 5.15 17.94 0.40
C LEU A 106 5.30 19.47 0.30
N ALA A 107 6.37 20.03 0.84
CA ALA A 107 6.67 21.45 0.74
C ALA A 107 6.88 21.88 -0.73
N ALA A 108 7.64 21.10 -1.51
CA ALA A 108 7.85 21.34 -2.93
C ALA A 108 6.51 21.31 -3.71
N ALA A 109 5.65 20.32 -3.44
CA ALA A 109 4.35 20.21 -4.08
C ALA A 109 3.41 21.39 -3.76
N ARG A 110 3.44 21.90 -2.52
CA ARG A 110 2.68 23.10 -2.13
C ARG A 110 3.21 24.39 -2.79
N GLY A 111 4.52 24.50 -2.98
CA GLY A 111 5.14 25.64 -3.66
C GLY A 111 4.76 25.72 -5.15
N VAL A 112 4.62 24.57 -5.82
CA VAL A 112 4.19 24.51 -7.24
C VAL A 112 2.71 24.85 -7.41
N ALA A 113 1.86 24.57 -6.43
CA ALA A 113 0.43 24.89 -6.50
C ALA A 113 0.12 26.39 -6.26
N ALA A 114 1.08 27.16 -5.74
CA ALA A 114 0.94 28.58 -5.42
C ALA A 114 1.60 29.51 -6.47
N ALA A 115 2.26 28.96 -7.48
CA ALA A 115 2.89 29.66 -8.61
C ALA A 115 2.06 29.49 -9.88
#